data_AF-A0A0D6MNH2-F1
#
_entry.id   AF-A0A0D6MNH2-F1
#
_cell.length_a   1.000
_cell.length_b   1.000
_cell.length_c   1.000
_cell.angle_alpha   90.00
_cell.angle_beta   90.00
_cell.angle_gamma   90.00
#
_symmetry.space_group_name_H-M   'P 1'
#
loop_
_entity.id
_entity.type
_entity.pdbx_description
1 polymer ?
#
loop_
_entity_poly.entity_id
_entity_poly.type
_entity_poly.pdbx_seq_one_letter_code
_entity_poly.pdbx_strand_id
1 'polypeptide(L)'
;MTIPFDLSHDALRNLVTAPGADIAITHAQNDGMSLRAVWPHPVSPRLTVFLNASAPCVVSVHGDENALAEWHLQDPRAYTIDIPGPARQTLDLRLEMTPAADRFPLVSLRLAPADLVDTDAKQQALPEAFADFAMLDDAKLIRSFESIGNNCELGIVQRQLGTEPLDLYRFSAVPLGWILYGIDRAFENIDASDAHEVTLEHRPDGQHYYYVWQRDYRIQHETGIRQDLKSPTAMKRESMRRMHYLAWRLMGSLSEGARILTYRSERWLEPAELLAFSDCLHRHGPAFGLVVHEADADHPPAGPTWIAPNLLRATLPRFAHPACVVETIEVEPWLALCREAYQLAATRRAESPHQA
;
A
#
# COMPACT_ATOMS: atom_id res chain seq x y z
N MET A 1 -25.70 -9.32 6.09
CA MET A 1 -25.59 -9.32 7.56
C MET A 1 -25.18 -7.91 7.98
N THR A 2 -26.10 -7.15 8.54
CA THR A 2 -25.87 -5.79 9.04
C THR A 2 -25.03 -5.92 10.31
N ILE A 3 -23.80 -5.40 10.31
CA ILE A 3 -23.06 -5.25 11.56
C ILE A 3 -23.64 -3.99 12.19
N PRO A 4 -24.35 -4.07 13.34
CA PRO A 4 -24.84 -2.88 14.02
C PRO A 4 -23.66 -2.00 14.44
N PHE A 5 -23.93 -0.72 14.66
CA PHE A 5 -22.99 0.37 14.97
C PHE A 5 -22.22 0.21 16.31
N ASP A 6 -22.04 -1.01 16.78
CA ASP A 6 -21.33 -1.37 18.00
C ASP A 6 -19.88 -1.77 17.66
N LEU A 7 -19.17 -0.86 16.99
CA LEU A 7 -17.72 -0.97 16.93
C LEU A 7 -17.21 -0.66 18.33
N SER A 8 -16.73 -1.69 19.03
CA SER A 8 -16.03 -1.49 20.31
C SER A 8 -14.98 -0.38 20.17
N HIS A 9 -14.75 0.39 21.24
CA HIS A 9 -13.70 1.42 21.24
C HIS A 9 -12.33 0.88 20.77
N ASP A 10 -12.04 -0.40 21.02
CA ASP A 10 -10.81 -1.05 20.58
C ASP A 10 -10.76 -1.25 19.05
N ALA A 11 -11.88 -1.57 18.41
CA ALA A 11 -11.96 -1.65 16.95
C ALA A 11 -11.69 -0.29 16.31
N LEU A 12 -12.24 0.80 16.87
CA LEU A 12 -12.02 2.15 16.37
C LEU A 12 -10.58 2.65 16.62
N ARG A 13 -9.95 2.25 17.73
CA ARG A 13 -8.53 2.57 18.01
C ARG A 13 -7.59 1.99 16.96
N ASN A 14 -7.89 0.82 16.41
CA ASN A 14 -7.08 0.24 15.33
C ASN A 14 -7.24 0.96 13.99
N LEU A 15 -8.32 1.75 13.82
CA LEU A 15 -8.55 2.53 12.61
C LEU A 15 -7.69 3.80 12.56
N VAL A 16 -7.26 4.33 13.71
CA VAL A 16 -6.57 5.63 13.79
C VAL A 16 -5.17 5.44 14.35
N THR A 17 -4.15 5.90 13.61
CA THR A 17 -2.77 5.92 14.12
C THR A 17 -2.18 7.30 13.94
N ALA A 18 -1.60 7.83 15.02
CA ALA A 18 -0.94 9.11 15.07
C ALA A 18 0.30 8.96 15.97
N PRO A 19 1.48 8.69 15.40
CA PRO A 19 2.68 8.45 16.20
C PRO A 19 2.96 9.62 17.15
N GLY A 20 3.18 9.29 18.42
CA GLY A 20 3.40 10.27 19.48
C GLY A 20 2.16 11.06 19.91
N ALA A 21 0.96 10.71 19.47
CA ALA A 21 -0.29 11.34 19.90
C ALA A 21 -1.15 10.40 20.74
N ASP A 22 -1.78 10.95 21.77
CA ASP A 22 -2.90 10.32 22.45
C ASP A 22 -4.18 10.56 21.64
N ILE A 23 -4.84 9.49 21.20
CA ILE A 23 -6.07 9.55 20.42
C ILE A 23 -7.27 9.21 21.31
N ALA A 24 -8.24 10.12 21.35
CA ALA A 24 -9.53 9.93 22.01
C ALA A 24 -10.67 10.12 21.02
N ILE A 25 -11.57 9.15 20.93
CA ILE A 25 -12.82 9.30 20.16
C ILE A 25 -13.79 10.05 21.07
N THR A 26 -14.18 11.25 20.65
CA THR A 26 -15.04 12.14 21.44
C THR A 26 -16.52 11.97 21.08
N HIS A 27 -16.80 11.49 19.87
CA HIS A 27 -18.15 11.23 19.38
C HIS A 27 -18.11 10.17 18.27
N ALA A 28 -19.05 9.22 18.26
CA ALA A 28 -19.24 8.28 17.16
C ALA A 28 -20.72 7.90 17.05
N GLN A 29 -21.36 8.29 15.95
CA GLN A 29 -22.77 8.04 15.62
C GLN A 29 -22.93 7.77 14.12
N ASN A 30 -24.15 7.44 13.69
CA ASN A 30 -24.46 7.11 12.29
C ASN A 30 -24.17 8.25 11.30
N ASP A 31 -24.19 9.49 11.78
CA ASP A 31 -23.96 10.70 10.98
C ASP A 31 -22.50 11.17 10.99
N GLY A 32 -21.63 10.57 11.82
CA GLY A 32 -20.22 10.92 11.84
C GLY A 32 -19.42 10.44 13.04
N MET A 33 -18.14 10.79 13.03
CA MET A 33 -17.21 10.55 14.13
C MET A 33 -16.38 11.79 14.39
N SER A 34 -16.21 12.12 15.65
CA SER A 34 -15.21 13.09 16.08
C SER A 34 -14.14 12.39 16.89
N LEU A 35 -12.89 12.71 16.59
CA LEU A 35 -11.74 12.25 17.35
C LEU A 35 -10.81 13.43 17.66
N ARG A 36 -10.13 13.33 18.78
CA ARG A 36 -9.15 14.28 19.26
C ARG A 36 -7.80 13.59 19.33
N ALA A 37 -6.82 14.15 18.64
CA ALA A 37 -5.42 13.73 18.74
C ALA A 37 -4.64 14.79 19.54
N VAL A 38 -3.95 14.36 20.59
CA VAL A 38 -3.17 15.23 21.48
C VAL A 38 -1.71 14.79 21.47
N TRP A 39 -0.80 15.64 21.00
CA TRP A 39 0.63 15.41 21.09
C TRP A 39 1.21 16.06 22.34
N PRO A 40 2.14 15.39 23.07
CA PRO A 40 2.79 15.94 24.26
C PRO A 40 3.75 17.08 23.90
N HIS A 41 4.15 17.16 22.63
CA HIS A 41 5.04 18.18 22.10
C HIS A 41 4.41 18.87 20.88
N PRO A 42 4.81 20.12 20.61
CA PRO A 42 4.35 20.83 19.44
C PRO A 42 4.65 20.03 18.15
N VAL A 43 3.63 19.82 17.30
CA VAL A 43 3.80 19.11 16.02
C VAL A 43 4.35 20.02 14.91
N SER A 44 5.03 19.43 13.93
CA SER A 44 5.46 20.12 12.72
C SER A 44 4.34 20.99 12.13
N PRO A 45 4.65 22.18 11.57
CA PRO A 45 3.66 23.05 10.93
C PRO A 45 2.99 22.38 9.74
N ARG A 46 3.47 21.22 9.29
CA ARG A 46 2.89 20.45 8.20
C ARG A 46 2.55 19.04 8.69
N LEU A 47 1.28 18.67 8.54
CA LEU A 47 0.77 17.34 8.89
C LEU A 47 0.28 16.64 7.63
N THR A 48 0.60 15.37 7.49
CA THR A 48 0.03 14.51 6.46
C THR A 48 -1.04 13.60 7.05
N VAL A 49 -2.13 13.44 6.32
CA VAL A 49 -3.32 12.70 6.73
C VAL A 49 -3.66 11.69 5.64
N PHE A 50 -3.49 10.40 5.91
CA PHE A 50 -3.99 9.34 5.03
C PHE A 50 -5.40 8.96 5.44
N LEU A 51 -6.34 9.07 4.50
CA LEU A 51 -7.73 8.73 4.70
C LEU A 51 -8.11 7.60 3.76
N ASN A 52 -8.71 6.56 4.31
CA ASN A 52 -9.24 5.42 3.58
C ASN A 52 -10.71 5.24 3.97
N ALA A 53 -11.61 5.36 3.02
CA ALA A 53 -13.04 5.22 3.24
C ALA A 53 -13.67 4.29 2.19
N SER A 54 -14.58 3.42 2.62
CA SER A 54 -15.34 2.49 1.77
C SER A 54 -16.52 3.15 1.05
N ALA A 55 -16.85 4.40 1.38
CA ALA A 55 -17.90 5.17 0.73
C ALA A 55 -17.54 6.66 0.75
N PRO A 56 -18.15 7.47 -0.15
CA PRO A 56 -17.94 8.91 -0.14
C PRO A 56 -18.32 9.55 1.20
N CYS A 57 -17.45 10.40 1.72
CA CYS A 57 -17.68 11.13 2.96
C CYS A 57 -16.95 12.47 2.97
N VAL A 58 -17.31 13.34 3.92
CA VAL A 58 -16.64 14.62 4.13
C VAL A 58 -15.80 14.50 5.40
N VAL A 59 -14.52 14.86 5.30
CA VAL A 59 -13.64 14.91 6.46
C VAL A 59 -13.21 16.35 6.65
N SER A 60 -13.54 16.92 7.80
CA SER A 60 -13.04 18.21 8.23
C SER A 60 -12.05 18.05 9.37
N VAL A 61 -10.99 18.85 9.32
CA VAL A 61 -9.96 18.89 10.35
C VAL A 61 -9.98 20.27 10.97
N HIS A 62 -10.07 20.32 12.29
CA HIS A 62 -10.12 21.53 13.09
C HIS A 62 -8.95 21.54 14.06
N GLY A 63 -8.47 22.72 14.41
CA GLY A 63 -7.59 22.86 15.57
C GLY A 63 -7.88 24.17 16.29
N ASP A 64 -7.86 24.13 17.61
CA ASP A 64 -8.15 25.26 18.50
C ASP A 64 -9.32 26.12 17.97
N GLU A 65 -10.46 25.46 17.74
CA GLU A 65 -11.73 26.03 17.26
C GLU A 65 -11.80 26.50 15.80
N ASN A 66 -10.69 26.46 15.05
CA ASN A 66 -10.66 26.87 13.64
C ASN A 66 -10.64 25.67 12.70
N ALA A 67 -11.45 25.71 11.64
CA ALA A 67 -11.36 24.77 10.53
C ALA A 67 -10.03 24.97 9.79
N LEU A 68 -9.27 23.89 9.64
CA LEU A 68 -7.98 23.85 8.96
C LEU A 68 -8.10 23.32 7.53
N ALA A 69 -8.90 22.27 7.35
CA ALA A 69 -9.11 21.64 6.05
C ALA A 69 -10.46 20.93 5.99
N GLU A 70 -11.00 20.80 4.78
CA GLU A 70 -12.16 19.98 4.49
C GLU A 70 -11.93 19.23 3.17
N TRP A 71 -12.25 17.95 3.14
CA TRP A 71 -12.09 17.10 1.97
C TRP A 71 -13.32 16.25 1.70
N HIS A 72 -13.71 16.21 0.43
CA HIS A 72 -14.65 15.22 -0.09
C HIS A 72 -13.86 13.97 -0.49
N LEU A 73 -13.94 12.93 0.34
CA LEU A 73 -13.28 11.66 0.08
C LEU A 73 -14.09 10.86 -0.94
N GLN A 74 -13.42 10.49 -2.04
CA GLN A 74 -13.93 9.53 -3.02
C GLN A 74 -13.01 8.32 -3.17
N ASP A 75 -11.73 8.49 -2.79
CA ASP A 75 -10.66 7.52 -2.94
C ASP A 75 -9.73 7.55 -1.73
N PRO A 76 -9.13 6.40 -1.35
CA PRO A 76 -8.09 6.36 -0.34
C PRO A 76 -6.84 7.10 -0.80
N ARG A 77 -6.42 8.16 -0.09
CA ARG A 77 -5.22 8.93 -0.40
C ARG A 77 -4.72 9.73 0.80
N ALA A 78 -3.47 10.19 0.72
CA ALA A 78 -2.94 11.18 1.65
C ALA A 78 -3.25 12.62 1.23
N TYR A 79 -3.36 13.46 2.25
CA TYR A 79 -3.55 14.90 2.17
C TYR A 79 -2.51 15.59 3.03
N THR A 80 -2.07 16.78 2.64
CA THR A 80 -1.26 17.65 3.48
C THR A 80 -2.13 18.77 4.05
N ILE A 81 -1.94 19.09 5.32
CA ILE A 81 -2.51 20.27 5.98
C ILE A 81 -1.36 21.11 6.54
N ASP A 82 -1.41 22.41 6.28
CA ASP A 82 -0.59 23.40 7.00
C ASP A 82 -1.31 23.81 8.29
N ILE A 83 -0.63 23.69 9.43
CA ILE A 83 -1.14 24.05 10.75
C ILE A 83 -0.71 25.49 11.06
N PRO A 84 -1.64 26.47 11.08
CA PRO A 84 -1.31 27.86 11.31
C PRO A 84 -0.96 28.13 12.78
N GLY A 85 0.09 28.92 12.98
CA GLY A 85 0.54 29.37 14.30
C GLY A 85 1.69 28.54 14.88
N PRO A 86 2.11 28.81 16.12
CA PRO A 86 3.09 27.97 16.80
C PRO A 86 2.54 26.55 16.89
N ALA A 87 3.45 25.59 16.76
CA ALA A 87 3.17 24.17 16.68
C ALA A 87 2.11 23.72 17.72
N ARG A 88 0.98 23.23 17.21
CA ARG A 88 -0.20 22.89 18.02
C ARG A 88 0.03 21.57 18.75
N GLN A 89 -0.64 21.41 19.88
CA GLN A 89 -0.64 20.16 20.65
C GLN A 89 -1.93 19.37 20.50
N THR A 90 -3.04 20.00 20.07
CA THR A 90 -4.34 19.34 19.93
C THR A 90 -4.91 19.55 18.53
N LEU A 91 -5.42 18.46 17.94
CA LEU A 91 -6.14 18.46 16.66
C LEU A 91 -7.47 17.73 16.85
N ASP A 92 -8.57 18.38 16.46
CA ASP A 92 -9.91 17.81 16.47
C ASP A 92 -10.30 17.45 15.03
N LEU A 93 -10.45 16.16 14.72
CA LEU A 93 -10.88 15.69 13.42
C LEU A 93 -12.35 15.31 13.48
N ARG A 94 -13.14 15.84 12.56
CA ARG A 94 -14.57 15.58 12.43
C ARG A 94 -14.83 14.95 11.07
N LEU A 95 -15.29 13.71 11.09
CA LEU A 95 -15.74 13.00 9.91
C LEU A 95 -17.25 13.10 9.86
N GLU A 96 -17.77 13.75 8.83
CA GLU A 96 -19.19 13.89 8.56
C GLU A 96 -19.60 12.94 7.44
N MET A 97 -20.62 12.14 7.70
CA MET A 97 -21.09 11.13 6.76
C MET A 97 -22.20 11.68 5.88
N THR A 98 -22.22 11.21 4.63
CA THR A 98 -23.42 11.40 3.80
C THR A 98 -24.53 10.48 4.34
N PRO A 99 -25.78 10.97 4.53
CA PRO A 99 -26.86 10.27 5.26
C PRO A 99 -27.27 8.88 4.76
N ALA A 100 -26.74 8.42 3.62
CA ALA A 100 -27.17 7.21 2.93
C ALA A 100 -26.29 5.97 3.20
N ALA A 101 -25.29 6.05 4.08
CA ALA A 101 -24.39 4.93 4.34
C ALA A 101 -24.90 4.05 5.50
N ASP A 102 -25.20 2.78 5.20
CA ASP A 102 -25.60 1.78 6.21
C ASP A 102 -24.44 1.33 7.13
N ARG A 103 -23.22 1.82 6.90
CA ARG A 103 -22.00 1.48 7.62
C ARG A 103 -21.08 2.69 7.75
N PHE A 104 -20.34 2.75 8.86
CA PHE A 104 -19.27 3.74 9.04
C PHE A 104 -18.21 3.55 7.94
N PRO A 105 -17.94 4.56 7.09
CA PRO A 105 -17.17 4.36 5.87
C PRO A 105 -15.68 4.37 6.11
N LEU A 106 -15.19 4.96 7.22
CA LEU A 106 -13.76 5.03 7.47
C LEU A 106 -13.18 3.63 7.74
N VAL A 107 -12.23 3.24 6.90
CA VAL A 107 -11.45 2.01 7.03
C VAL A 107 -10.13 2.28 7.74
N SER A 108 -9.49 3.42 7.46
CA SER A 108 -8.28 3.81 8.18
C SER A 108 -8.03 5.31 8.10
N LEU A 109 -7.53 5.88 9.19
CA LEU A 109 -7.01 7.23 9.30
C LEU A 109 -5.58 7.16 9.82
N ARG A 110 -4.63 7.82 9.16
CA ARG A 110 -3.26 7.98 9.66
C ARG A 110 -2.87 9.43 9.68
N LEU A 111 -2.27 9.87 10.78
CA LEU A 111 -1.75 11.20 10.97
C LEU A 111 -0.26 11.10 11.17
N ALA A 112 0.52 11.77 10.33
CA ALA A 112 1.97 11.78 10.45
C ALA A 112 2.49 13.20 10.24
N PRO A 113 3.29 13.76 11.17
CA PRO A 113 4.07 14.95 10.91
C PRO A 113 4.87 14.79 9.61
N ALA A 114 4.98 15.84 8.80
CA ALA A 114 5.69 15.76 7.53
C ALA A 114 7.18 15.42 7.68
N ASP A 115 7.75 15.69 8.85
CA ASP A 115 9.14 15.43 9.24
C ASP A 115 9.33 14.08 9.96
N LEU A 116 8.25 13.31 10.21
CA LEU A 116 8.32 12.05 10.93
C LEU A 116 9.23 11.00 10.24
N VAL A 117 9.30 11.04 8.91
CA VAL A 117 10.04 10.04 8.13
C VAL A 117 11.55 10.30 8.12
N ASP A 118 12.01 11.44 8.62
CA ASP A 118 13.41 11.86 8.45
C ASP A 118 14.28 11.72 9.70
N THR A 119 13.72 11.33 10.85
CA THR A 119 14.37 11.68 12.13
C THR A 119 15.20 10.61 12.83
N ASP A 120 15.15 9.32 12.50
CA ASP A 120 15.98 8.33 13.23
C ASP A 120 16.56 7.16 12.42
N ALA A 121 16.32 7.10 11.11
CA ALA A 121 17.03 6.17 10.24
C ALA A 121 18.42 6.71 9.89
N LYS A 122 19.27 6.94 10.91
CA LYS A 122 20.71 7.02 10.68
C LYS A 122 21.07 5.77 9.90
N GLN A 123 21.60 5.98 8.69
CA GLN A 123 22.17 4.96 7.81
C GLN A 123 23.08 4.05 8.63
N GLN A 124 22.53 2.98 9.20
CA GLN A 124 23.35 1.94 9.79
C GLN A 124 23.89 1.16 8.60
N ALA A 125 25.14 1.47 8.24
CA ALA A 125 25.88 0.68 7.29
C ALA A 125 25.77 -0.80 7.68
N LEU A 126 25.44 -1.65 6.72
CA LEU A 126 25.44 -3.10 6.91
C LEU A 126 26.79 -3.52 7.50
N PRO A 127 26.83 -4.28 8.61
CA PRO A 127 28.06 -4.94 9.03
C PRO A 127 28.59 -5.82 7.89
N GLU A 128 29.91 -5.85 7.66
CA GLU A 128 30.58 -6.67 6.63
C GLU A 128 30.36 -8.21 6.76
N ALA A 129 29.58 -8.65 7.74
CA ALA A 129 29.57 -10.02 8.27
C ALA A 129 28.58 -11.00 7.60
N PHE A 130 28.05 -10.74 6.40
CA PHE A 130 26.95 -11.56 5.83
C PHE A 130 27.25 -12.17 4.46
N ALA A 131 28.44 -12.78 4.35
CA ALA A 131 28.89 -13.53 3.18
C ALA A 131 28.02 -14.78 2.84
N ASP A 132 27.18 -15.27 3.75
CA ASP A 132 26.34 -16.47 3.50
C ASP A 132 25.06 -16.20 2.69
N PHE A 133 24.60 -14.95 2.58
CA PHE A 133 23.47 -14.58 1.71
C PHE A 133 23.87 -14.43 0.23
N ALA A 134 25.16 -14.54 -0.08
CA ALA A 134 25.71 -14.50 -1.44
C ALA A 134 25.34 -15.73 -2.32
N MET A 135 24.48 -16.63 -1.82
CA MET A 135 24.23 -17.94 -2.41
C MET A 135 22.81 -18.15 -2.96
N LEU A 136 21.91 -17.17 -2.87
CA LEU A 136 20.66 -17.26 -3.61
C LEU A 136 20.94 -16.99 -5.09
N ASP A 137 20.62 -17.97 -5.94
CA ASP A 137 20.49 -17.70 -7.37
C ASP A 137 19.44 -16.59 -7.59
N ASP A 138 19.63 -15.80 -8.64
CA ASP A 138 18.80 -14.60 -8.89
C ASP A 138 17.31 -14.94 -9.00
N ALA A 139 16.99 -16.13 -9.50
CA ALA A 139 15.62 -16.63 -9.59
C ALA A 139 15.00 -16.90 -8.20
N LYS A 140 15.76 -17.46 -7.24
CA LYS A 140 15.30 -17.63 -5.85
C LYS A 140 15.18 -16.29 -5.14
N LEU A 141 16.14 -15.39 -5.35
CA LEU A 141 16.11 -14.05 -4.78
C LEU A 141 14.85 -13.32 -5.21
N ILE A 142 14.59 -13.21 -6.52
CA ILE A 142 13.46 -12.42 -7.04
C ILE A 142 12.09 -13.03 -6.68
N ARG A 143 12.01 -14.35 -6.43
CA ARG A 143 10.80 -15.01 -5.91
C ARG A 143 10.49 -14.64 -4.46
N SER A 144 11.46 -14.10 -3.72
CA SER A 144 11.26 -13.61 -2.35
C SER A 144 10.57 -12.24 -2.32
N PHE A 145 10.29 -11.65 -3.49
CA PHE A 145 9.58 -10.39 -3.66
C PHE A 145 8.21 -10.63 -4.27
N GLU A 146 7.22 -9.89 -3.80
CA GLU A 146 5.87 -9.86 -4.35
C GLU A 146 5.55 -8.45 -4.84
N SER A 147 5.30 -8.31 -6.15
CA SER A 147 4.93 -7.01 -6.72
C SER A 147 3.50 -6.66 -6.30
N ILE A 148 3.36 -5.53 -5.60
CA ILE A 148 2.06 -5.00 -5.19
C ILE A 148 1.75 -3.70 -5.93
N GLY A 149 1.35 -3.82 -7.20
CA GLY A 149 0.64 -2.75 -7.92
C GLY A 149 1.51 -1.70 -8.60
N ASN A 150 0.87 -0.56 -8.92
CA ASN A 150 1.29 0.58 -9.72
C ASN A 150 1.83 0.32 -11.16
N ASN A 151 2.60 -0.74 -11.43
CA ASN A 151 2.93 -1.17 -12.79
C ASN A 151 3.36 -2.66 -12.87
N CYS A 152 3.72 -3.12 -14.07
CA CYS A 152 4.14 -4.50 -14.35
C CYS A 152 5.65 -4.75 -14.19
N GLU A 153 6.44 -3.76 -13.80
CA GLU A 153 7.90 -3.72 -14.03
C GLU A 153 8.65 -4.83 -13.29
N LEU A 154 8.45 -4.95 -11.98
CA LEU A 154 9.03 -6.06 -11.20
C LEU A 154 8.54 -7.42 -11.71
N GLY A 155 7.28 -7.50 -12.17
CA GLY A 155 6.72 -8.71 -12.77
C GLY A 155 7.40 -9.13 -14.08
N ILE A 156 7.90 -8.16 -14.85
CA ILE A 156 8.71 -8.38 -16.06
C ILE A 156 10.15 -8.76 -15.70
N VAL A 157 10.76 -8.13 -14.69
CA VAL A 157 12.09 -8.54 -14.16
C VAL A 157 12.05 -10.00 -13.71
N GLN A 158 11.04 -10.38 -12.94
CA GLN A 158 10.78 -11.76 -12.52
C GLN A 158 10.73 -12.72 -13.72
N ARG A 159 9.99 -12.35 -14.78
CA ARG A 159 9.86 -13.14 -16.01
C ARG A 159 11.19 -13.30 -16.74
N GLN A 160 11.97 -12.23 -16.88
CA GLN A 160 13.27 -12.26 -17.54
C GLN A 160 14.30 -13.11 -16.77
N LEU A 161 14.16 -13.19 -15.44
CA LEU A 161 14.93 -14.09 -14.57
C LEU A 161 14.35 -15.52 -14.50
N GLY A 162 13.40 -15.88 -15.37
CA GLY A 162 12.84 -17.23 -15.46
C GLY A 162 11.84 -17.58 -14.36
N THR A 163 11.23 -16.58 -13.73
CA THR A 163 10.25 -16.77 -12.65
C THR A 163 8.89 -16.22 -13.03
N GLU A 164 7.83 -16.96 -12.71
CA GLU A 164 6.45 -16.57 -13.01
C GLU A 164 5.58 -16.68 -11.75
N PRO A 165 5.82 -15.85 -10.71
CA PRO A 165 5.01 -15.92 -9.50
C PRO A 165 3.55 -15.53 -9.80
N LEU A 166 2.64 -16.20 -9.10
CA LEU A 166 1.19 -15.98 -9.18
C LEU A 166 0.77 -14.97 -8.10
N ASP A 167 1.03 -13.69 -8.35
CA ASP A 167 0.75 -12.63 -7.36
C ASP A 167 -0.49 -11.83 -7.76
N LEU A 168 -1.26 -11.38 -6.77
CA LEU A 168 -2.55 -10.71 -6.97
C LEU A 168 -2.41 -9.48 -7.87
N TYR A 169 -1.35 -8.70 -7.65
CA TYR A 169 -1.17 -7.40 -8.26
C TYR A 169 -0.09 -7.35 -9.37
N ARG A 170 0.46 -8.50 -9.78
CA ARG A 170 1.66 -8.59 -10.64
C ARG A 170 1.64 -7.75 -11.92
N PHE A 171 0.45 -7.56 -12.50
CA PHE A 171 0.25 -6.77 -13.73
C PHE A 171 -0.90 -5.78 -13.58
N SER A 172 -1.06 -5.25 -12.37
CA SER A 172 -2.13 -4.30 -12.06
C SER A 172 -1.56 -2.94 -11.70
N ALA A 173 -2.25 -1.89 -12.12
CA ALA A 173 -1.93 -0.50 -11.77
C ALA A 173 -2.91 -0.03 -10.69
N VAL A 174 -2.74 -0.54 -9.47
CA VAL A 174 -3.58 -0.18 -8.32
C VAL A 174 -2.83 0.82 -7.45
N PRO A 175 -3.41 1.99 -7.12
CA PRO A 175 -2.83 2.92 -6.17
C PRO A 175 -2.67 2.30 -4.79
N LEU A 176 -1.59 2.62 -4.06
CA LEU A 176 -1.31 2.07 -2.73
C LEU A 176 -2.53 2.08 -1.82
N GLY A 177 -3.28 3.18 -1.77
CA GLY A 177 -4.44 3.27 -0.88
C GLY A 177 -5.52 2.20 -1.13
N TRP A 178 -5.74 1.79 -2.38
CA TRP A 178 -6.65 0.70 -2.73
C TRP A 178 -6.08 -0.69 -2.42
N ILE A 179 -4.76 -0.84 -2.45
CA ILE A 179 -4.08 -2.06 -2.00
C ILE A 179 -4.26 -2.23 -0.48
N LEU A 180 -3.98 -1.16 0.29
CA LEU A 180 -4.15 -1.16 1.74
C LEU A 180 -5.61 -1.42 2.12
N TYR A 181 -6.56 -0.79 1.42
CA TYR A 181 -7.99 -1.08 1.56
C TYR A 181 -8.33 -2.55 1.35
N GLY A 182 -7.76 -3.19 0.31
CA GLY A 182 -7.97 -4.61 0.04
C GLY A 182 -7.45 -5.52 1.15
N ILE A 183 -6.22 -5.25 1.62
CA ILE A 183 -5.58 -6.02 2.70
C ILE A 183 -6.36 -5.87 4.01
N ASP A 184 -6.77 -4.64 4.36
CA ASP A 184 -7.51 -4.34 5.59
C ASP A 184 -8.87 -5.05 5.65
N ARG A 185 -9.48 -5.30 4.49
CA ARG A 185 -10.72 -6.06 4.36
C ARG A 185 -10.51 -7.54 4.09
N ALA A 186 -9.27 -8.01 4.09
CA ALA A 186 -8.90 -9.37 3.67
C ALA A 186 -9.56 -9.78 2.34
N PHE A 187 -9.77 -8.81 1.43
CA PHE A 187 -10.42 -9.01 0.14
C PHE A 187 -11.80 -9.69 0.22
N GLU A 188 -12.58 -9.40 1.25
CA GLU A 188 -13.96 -9.90 1.41
C GLU A 188 -14.77 -9.73 0.11
N ASN A 189 -15.43 -10.80 -0.35
CA ASN A 189 -16.23 -10.82 -1.59
C ASN A 189 -15.48 -10.45 -2.87
N ILE A 190 -14.15 -10.60 -2.92
CA ILE A 190 -13.38 -10.30 -4.14
C ILE A 190 -13.87 -11.08 -5.37
N ASP A 191 -14.44 -12.27 -5.19
CA ASP A 191 -15.01 -13.14 -6.21
C ASP A 191 -16.49 -12.92 -6.51
N ALA A 192 -17.09 -11.86 -5.97
CA ALA A 192 -18.47 -11.50 -6.25
C ALA A 192 -18.67 -11.22 -7.74
N SER A 193 -19.62 -11.95 -8.36
CA SER A 193 -19.80 -11.94 -9.82
C SER A 193 -20.06 -10.53 -10.37
N ASP A 194 -20.84 -9.71 -9.69
CA ASP A 194 -21.18 -8.33 -10.07
C ASP A 194 -20.04 -7.32 -9.89
N ALA A 195 -18.97 -7.69 -9.19
CA ALA A 195 -17.74 -6.91 -9.10
C ALA A 195 -16.76 -7.19 -10.26
N HIS A 196 -16.94 -8.29 -11.00
CA HIS A 196 -16.07 -8.67 -12.11
C HIS A 196 -16.62 -8.27 -13.47
N GLU A 197 -15.86 -7.44 -14.18
CA GLU A 197 -16.13 -7.03 -15.54
C GLU A 197 -15.05 -7.57 -16.48
N VAL A 198 -15.47 -8.05 -17.65
CA VAL A 198 -14.58 -8.57 -18.69
C VAL A 198 -14.77 -7.71 -19.92
N THR A 199 -13.73 -7.00 -20.30
CA THR A 199 -13.70 -6.13 -21.48
C THR A 199 -12.66 -6.63 -22.47
N LEU A 200 -12.62 -6.01 -23.65
CA LEU A 200 -11.65 -6.30 -24.69
C LEU A 200 -10.78 -5.07 -24.89
N GLU A 201 -9.47 -5.27 -24.96
CA GLU A 201 -8.51 -4.26 -25.35
C GLU A 201 -8.01 -4.54 -26.78
N HIS A 202 -7.99 -3.50 -27.61
CA HIS A 202 -7.52 -3.59 -28.99
C HIS A 202 -6.01 -3.38 -29.05
N ARG A 203 -5.27 -4.38 -29.53
CA ARG A 203 -3.83 -4.30 -29.71
C ARG A 203 -3.48 -3.75 -31.11
N PRO A 204 -2.31 -3.11 -31.28
CA PRO A 204 -1.85 -2.64 -32.59
C PRO A 204 -1.70 -3.73 -33.66
N ASP A 205 -1.57 -5.00 -33.26
CA ASP A 205 -1.52 -6.16 -34.14
C ASP A 205 -2.91 -6.60 -34.68
N GLY A 206 -3.97 -5.85 -34.33
CA GLY A 206 -5.36 -6.14 -34.72
C GLY A 206 -6.00 -7.27 -33.90
N GLN A 207 -5.29 -7.83 -32.91
CA GLN A 207 -5.83 -8.85 -32.01
C GLN A 207 -6.53 -8.19 -30.82
N HIS A 208 -7.51 -8.90 -30.26
CA HIS A 208 -8.24 -8.46 -29.07
C HIS A 208 -7.95 -9.42 -27.93
N TYR A 209 -7.55 -8.86 -26.79
CA TYR A 209 -7.26 -9.60 -25.59
C TYR A 209 -8.25 -9.25 -24.49
N TYR A 210 -8.55 -10.23 -23.64
CA TYR A 210 -9.40 -10.00 -22.48
C TYR A 210 -8.67 -9.18 -21.43
N TYR A 211 -9.36 -8.14 -20.98
CA TYR A 211 -9.02 -7.36 -19.81
C TYR A 211 -10.05 -7.64 -18.72
N VAL A 212 -9.59 -7.76 -17.47
CA VAL A 212 -10.49 -8.00 -16.34
C VAL A 212 -10.34 -6.88 -15.33
N TRP A 213 -11.49 -6.36 -14.93
CA TRP A 213 -11.60 -5.39 -13.85
C TRP A 213 -12.41 -5.98 -12.70
N GLN A 214 -11.81 -6.00 -11.52
CA GLN A 214 -12.47 -6.23 -10.24
C GLN A 214 -12.72 -4.85 -9.62
N ARG A 215 -14.00 -4.44 -9.63
CA ARG A 215 -14.42 -3.06 -9.33
C ARG A 215 -14.20 -2.68 -7.87
N ASP A 216 -14.54 -3.57 -6.94
CA ASP A 216 -14.60 -3.26 -5.51
C ASP A 216 -13.21 -3.00 -4.88
N TYR A 217 -12.15 -3.57 -5.46
CA TYR A 217 -10.75 -3.38 -5.05
C TYR A 217 -9.91 -2.67 -6.13
N ARG A 218 -10.57 -2.20 -7.20
CA ARG A 218 -9.95 -1.56 -8.37
C ARG A 218 -8.78 -2.33 -8.98
N ILE A 219 -8.83 -3.66 -8.91
CA ILE A 219 -7.81 -4.52 -9.50
C ILE A 219 -8.14 -4.68 -10.97
N GLN A 220 -7.25 -4.18 -11.83
CA GLN A 220 -7.39 -4.31 -13.26
C GLN A 220 -6.13 -4.93 -13.85
N HIS A 221 -6.29 -5.87 -14.77
CA HIS A 221 -5.16 -6.50 -15.43
C HIS A 221 -5.56 -7.10 -16.78
N GLU A 222 -4.60 -7.12 -17.69
CA GLU A 222 -4.70 -7.90 -18.90
C GLU A 222 -4.49 -9.38 -18.60
N THR A 223 -5.29 -10.25 -19.23
CA THR A 223 -5.22 -11.69 -19.00
C THR A 223 -4.18 -12.41 -19.87
N GLY A 224 -3.74 -11.77 -20.96
CA GLY A 224 -2.94 -12.39 -22.02
C GLY A 224 -3.73 -13.42 -22.88
N ILE A 225 -5.04 -13.53 -22.69
CA ILE A 225 -5.89 -14.48 -23.43
C ILE A 225 -6.64 -13.75 -24.54
N ARG A 226 -6.48 -14.25 -25.77
CA ARG A 226 -7.18 -13.74 -26.96
C ARG A 226 -8.68 -14.08 -26.93
N GLN A 227 -9.50 -13.19 -27.49
CA GLN A 227 -10.96 -13.33 -27.48
C GLN A 227 -11.49 -14.58 -28.19
N ASP A 228 -10.74 -15.13 -29.15
CA ASP A 228 -11.10 -16.31 -29.93
C ASP A 228 -10.83 -17.63 -29.19
N LEU A 229 -10.06 -17.59 -28.10
CA LEU A 229 -9.67 -18.78 -27.33
C LEU A 229 -10.60 -19.10 -26.16
N LYS A 230 -11.43 -18.14 -25.71
CA LYS A 230 -12.27 -18.30 -24.51
C LYS A 230 -13.50 -17.42 -24.63
N SER A 231 -14.65 -17.83 -24.09
CA SER A 231 -15.83 -16.96 -24.04
C SER A 231 -15.75 -15.94 -22.88
N PRO A 232 -16.42 -14.77 -22.98
CA PRO A 232 -16.40 -13.77 -21.89
C PRO A 232 -16.93 -14.33 -20.55
N THR A 233 -17.98 -15.15 -20.59
CA THR A 233 -18.53 -15.79 -19.38
C THR A 233 -17.56 -16.79 -18.76
N ALA A 234 -16.84 -17.56 -19.58
CA ALA A 234 -15.81 -18.46 -19.08
C ALA A 234 -14.63 -17.67 -18.48
N MET A 235 -14.21 -16.58 -19.13
CA MET A 235 -13.18 -15.68 -18.63
C MET A 235 -13.57 -15.07 -17.27
N LYS A 236 -14.80 -14.56 -17.15
CA LYS A 236 -15.32 -13.99 -15.91
C LYS A 236 -15.26 -14.97 -14.75
N ARG A 237 -15.76 -16.19 -14.95
CA ARG A 237 -15.76 -17.25 -13.93
C ARG A 237 -14.34 -17.69 -13.54
N GLU A 238 -13.42 -17.72 -14.49
CA GLU A 238 -12.01 -18.01 -14.20
C GLU A 238 -11.37 -16.89 -13.41
N SER A 239 -11.62 -15.64 -13.77
CA SER A 239 -11.12 -14.49 -13.02
C SER A 239 -11.63 -14.47 -11.59
N MET A 240 -12.91 -14.77 -11.33
CA MET A 240 -13.46 -14.84 -9.98
C MET A 240 -12.68 -15.82 -9.11
N ARG A 241 -12.50 -17.05 -9.61
CA ARG A 241 -11.74 -18.10 -8.89
C ARG A 241 -10.28 -17.72 -8.70
N ARG A 242 -9.65 -17.17 -9.74
CA ARG A 242 -8.25 -16.73 -9.71
C ARG A 242 -8.06 -15.63 -8.68
N MET A 243 -8.91 -14.60 -8.67
CA MET A 243 -8.78 -13.47 -7.73
C MET A 243 -8.97 -13.89 -6.28
N HIS A 244 -9.94 -14.76 -5.99
CA HIS A 244 -10.09 -15.33 -4.65
C HIS A 244 -8.81 -16.04 -4.19
N TYR A 245 -8.28 -16.93 -5.03
CA TYR A 245 -7.08 -17.69 -4.71
C TYR A 245 -5.85 -16.78 -4.50
N LEU A 246 -5.66 -15.79 -5.39
CA LEU A 246 -4.54 -14.85 -5.30
C LEU A 246 -4.62 -13.96 -4.06
N ALA A 247 -5.83 -13.51 -3.69
CA ALA A 247 -6.04 -12.77 -2.45
C ALA A 247 -5.75 -13.62 -1.21
N TRP A 248 -6.27 -14.85 -1.15
CA TRP A 248 -5.96 -15.78 -0.08
C TRP A 248 -4.45 -16.01 0.05
N ARG A 249 -3.73 -16.21 -1.06
CA ARG A 249 -2.28 -16.40 -1.08
C ARG A 249 -1.52 -15.16 -0.59
N LEU A 250 -1.93 -13.96 -0.99
CA LEU A 250 -1.34 -12.71 -0.51
C LEU A 250 -1.51 -12.58 1.02
N MET A 251 -2.71 -12.84 1.54
CA MET A 251 -2.96 -12.81 2.98
C MET A 251 -2.11 -13.84 3.74
N GLY A 252 -1.93 -15.04 3.17
CA GLY A 252 -1.00 -16.05 3.71
C GLY A 252 0.44 -15.54 3.75
N SER A 253 0.93 -14.99 2.63
CA SER A 253 2.29 -14.43 2.51
C SER A 253 2.56 -13.30 3.52
N LEU A 254 1.54 -12.46 3.79
CA LEU A 254 1.60 -11.42 4.82
C LEU A 254 1.74 -12.03 6.23
N SER A 255 0.89 -13.00 6.55
CA SER A 255 0.88 -13.66 7.87
C SER A 255 2.15 -14.45 8.18
N GLU A 256 2.77 -15.04 7.16
CA GLU A 256 4.00 -15.81 7.29
C GLU A 256 5.26 -14.93 7.23
N GLY A 257 5.14 -13.69 6.74
CA GLY A 257 6.28 -12.85 6.38
C GLY A 257 7.18 -13.49 5.31
N ALA A 258 6.62 -14.37 4.47
CA ALA A 258 7.40 -15.18 3.54
C ALA A 258 8.10 -14.36 2.44
N ARG A 259 7.58 -13.16 2.13
CA ARG A 259 8.04 -12.30 1.04
C ARG A 259 8.12 -10.84 1.44
N ILE A 260 8.92 -10.08 0.68
CA ILE A 260 8.97 -8.62 0.75
C ILE A 260 7.97 -8.08 -0.26
N LEU A 261 6.99 -7.31 0.22
CA LEU A 261 5.99 -6.69 -0.64
C LEU A 261 6.59 -5.42 -1.26
N THR A 262 6.68 -5.38 -2.58
CA THR A 262 7.33 -4.29 -3.31
C THR A 262 6.31 -3.40 -4.00
N TYR A 263 6.28 -2.12 -3.62
CA TYR A 263 5.46 -1.09 -4.22
C TYR A 263 6.35 -0.10 -4.99
N ARG A 264 6.28 -0.13 -6.32
CA ARG A 264 6.91 0.87 -7.18
C ARG A 264 6.03 2.10 -7.23
N SER A 265 6.56 3.31 -7.08
CA SER A 265 5.77 4.56 -7.10
C SER A 265 6.40 5.62 -7.99
N GLU A 266 5.62 6.17 -8.92
CA GLU A 266 6.06 7.29 -9.80
C GLU A 266 6.14 8.61 -9.06
N ARG A 267 5.32 8.76 -8.02
CA ARG A 267 5.39 9.89 -7.10
C ARG A 267 6.05 9.48 -5.81
N TRP A 268 6.65 10.44 -5.14
CA TRP A 268 7.03 10.30 -3.74
C TRP A 268 5.79 10.08 -2.89
N LEU A 269 5.87 9.09 -2.00
CA LEU A 269 4.80 8.79 -1.05
C LEU A 269 4.91 9.72 0.15
N GLU A 270 3.77 10.22 0.60
CA GLU A 270 3.72 11.08 1.78
C GLU A 270 3.95 10.26 3.05
N PRO A 271 4.51 10.86 4.12
CA PRO A 271 4.71 10.21 5.42
C PRO A 271 3.53 9.38 5.94
N ALA A 272 2.31 9.91 5.87
CA ALA A 272 1.12 9.18 6.30
C ALA A 272 0.83 7.91 5.47
N GLU A 273 1.24 7.85 4.19
CA GLU A 273 1.07 6.67 3.35
C GLU A 273 2.10 5.59 3.68
N LEU A 274 3.34 6.01 3.93
CA LEU A 274 4.40 5.11 4.37
C LEU A 274 4.05 4.51 5.73
N LEU A 275 3.54 5.32 6.65
CA LEU A 275 3.02 4.85 7.93
C LEU A 275 1.83 3.91 7.74
N ALA A 276 0.86 4.27 6.89
CA ALA A 276 -0.29 3.40 6.59
C ALA A 276 0.16 2.03 6.07
N PHE A 277 1.17 2.00 5.21
CA PHE A 277 1.72 0.75 4.67
C PHE A 277 2.45 -0.05 5.74
N SER A 278 3.34 0.58 6.51
CA SER A 278 4.05 -0.02 7.64
C SER A 278 3.08 -0.66 8.66
N ASP A 279 2.05 0.07 9.05
CA ASP A 279 1.02 -0.38 10.00
C ASP A 279 0.18 -1.53 9.43
N CYS A 280 -0.16 -1.46 8.14
CA CYS A 280 -0.90 -2.52 7.46
C CYS A 280 -0.09 -3.81 7.49
N LEU A 281 1.19 -3.77 7.11
CA LEU A 281 2.07 -4.93 7.18
C LEU A 281 2.14 -5.49 8.61
N HIS A 282 2.36 -4.64 9.60
CA HIS A 282 2.50 -5.05 11.01
C HIS A 282 1.23 -5.72 11.55
N ARG A 283 0.05 -5.20 11.20
CA ARG A 283 -1.24 -5.78 11.62
C ARG A 283 -1.50 -7.17 11.04
N HIS A 284 -0.96 -7.46 9.85
CA HIS A 284 -1.24 -8.69 9.14
C HIS A 284 -0.14 -9.74 9.25
N GLY A 285 1.04 -9.40 9.76
CA GLY A 285 2.10 -10.35 10.10
C GLY A 285 3.51 -9.75 10.12
N PRO A 286 4.56 -10.58 10.16
CA PRO A 286 5.95 -10.15 10.19
C PRO A 286 6.50 -9.81 8.79
N ALA A 287 5.63 -9.46 7.85
CA ALA A 287 6.02 -9.11 6.49
C ALA A 287 6.78 -7.78 6.44
N PHE A 288 7.69 -7.69 5.47
CA PHE A 288 8.39 -6.46 5.15
C PHE A 288 7.84 -5.84 3.86
N GLY A 289 7.89 -4.51 3.80
CA GLY A 289 7.61 -3.74 2.61
C GLY A 289 8.87 -3.13 2.02
N LEU A 290 8.84 -2.87 0.72
CA LEU A 290 9.84 -2.12 -0.02
C LEU A 290 9.13 -1.13 -0.93
N VAL A 291 9.30 0.15 -0.71
CA VAL A 291 8.85 1.21 -1.61
C VAL A 291 10.00 1.60 -2.52
N VAL A 292 9.77 1.60 -3.83
CA VAL A 292 10.78 1.97 -4.82
C VAL A 292 10.32 3.20 -5.59
N HIS A 293 11.16 4.22 -5.65
CA HIS A 293 10.97 5.45 -6.43
C HIS A 293 11.97 5.53 -7.59
N GLU A 294 11.65 6.33 -8.60
CA GLU A 294 12.65 6.76 -9.58
C GLU A 294 13.47 7.88 -8.94
N ALA A 295 14.77 7.88 -9.19
CA ALA A 295 15.64 8.94 -8.72
C ALA A 295 15.34 10.27 -9.43
N ASP A 296 15.45 11.37 -8.70
CA ASP A 296 15.34 12.72 -9.23
C ASP A 296 16.45 13.64 -8.66
N ALA A 297 16.36 14.93 -8.93
CA ALA A 297 17.37 15.90 -8.50
C ALA A 297 17.44 16.06 -6.97
N ASP A 298 16.31 15.89 -6.27
CA ASP A 298 16.20 16.02 -4.82
C ASP A 298 16.46 14.67 -4.13
N HIS A 299 16.32 13.57 -4.86
CA HIS A 299 16.42 12.21 -4.36
C HIS A 299 17.27 11.34 -5.30
N PRO A 300 18.61 11.38 -5.17
CA PRO A 300 19.50 10.61 -6.05
C PRO A 300 19.32 9.09 -5.88
N PRO A 301 19.85 8.28 -6.82
CA PRO A 301 19.84 6.83 -6.68
C PRO A 301 20.53 6.40 -5.38
N ALA A 302 19.84 5.56 -4.61
CA ALA A 302 20.24 5.12 -3.29
C ALA A 302 19.69 3.72 -3.03
N GLY A 303 20.52 2.89 -2.40
CA GLY A 303 20.13 1.56 -1.97
C GLY A 303 19.02 1.57 -0.91
N PRO A 304 18.45 0.41 -0.58
CA PRO A 304 17.36 0.30 0.38
C PRO A 304 17.75 0.79 1.77
N THR A 305 16.88 1.57 2.40
CA THR A 305 17.04 2.09 3.76
C THR A 305 15.76 1.89 4.56
N TRP A 306 15.87 1.58 5.85
CA TRP A 306 14.70 1.46 6.72
C TRP A 306 14.09 2.84 6.95
N ILE A 307 12.80 2.99 6.69
CA ILE A 307 12.02 4.20 7.00
C ILE A 307 10.96 3.95 8.06
N ALA A 308 10.70 2.68 8.37
CA ALA A 308 9.90 2.21 9.49
C ALA A 308 10.41 0.83 9.93
N PRO A 309 9.94 0.25 11.07
CA PRO A 309 10.44 -1.03 11.57
C PRO A 309 10.33 -2.20 10.58
N ASN A 310 9.35 -2.16 9.68
CA ASN A 310 9.11 -3.20 8.69
C ASN A 310 8.97 -2.66 7.25
N LEU A 311 9.46 -1.44 7.00
CA LEU A 311 9.35 -0.80 5.68
C LEU A 311 10.70 -0.23 5.22
N LEU A 312 11.13 -0.67 4.04
CA LEU A 312 12.28 -0.15 3.32
C LEU A 312 11.85 0.86 2.26
N ARG A 313 12.73 1.80 1.95
CA ARG A 313 12.64 2.72 0.81
C ARG A 313 13.93 2.68 0.00
N ALA A 314 13.82 2.66 -1.32
CA ALA A 314 14.95 2.68 -2.24
C ALA A 314 14.63 3.55 -3.47
N THR A 315 15.66 3.97 -4.21
CA THR A 315 15.53 4.66 -5.49
C THR A 315 16.26 3.91 -6.60
N LEU A 316 15.60 3.76 -7.74
CA LEU A 316 16.22 3.26 -8.97
C LEU A 316 16.66 4.44 -9.84
N PRO A 317 17.76 4.30 -10.62
CA PRO A 317 18.20 5.36 -11.52
C PRO A 317 17.12 5.78 -12.53
N ARG A 318 16.33 4.80 -13.00
CA ARG A 318 15.27 5.01 -13.98
C ARG A 318 14.28 3.86 -13.91
N PHE A 319 13.00 4.14 -14.10
CA PHE A 319 11.97 3.16 -14.37
C PHE A 319 11.88 2.83 -15.86
N ALA A 320 11.33 1.65 -16.17
CA ALA A 320 10.96 1.33 -17.53
C ALA A 320 9.92 2.32 -18.07
N HIS A 321 10.00 2.64 -19.36
CA HIS A 321 9.05 3.51 -20.03
C HIS A 321 7.68 2.81 -20.10
N PRO A 322 6.57 3.44 -19.63
CA PRO A 322 5.27 2.76 -19.51
C PRO A 322 4.72 2.16 -20.81
N ALA A 323 5.02 2.77 -21.97
CA ALA A 323 4.55 2.28 -23.27
C ALA A 323 5.34 1.07 -23.83
N CYS A 324 6.51 0.78 -23.27
CA CYS A 324 7.43 -0.25 -23.77
C CYS A 324 8.27 -0.83 -22.63
N VAL A 325 7.57 -1.31 -21.58
CA VAL A 325 8.21 -1.78 -20.35
C VAL A 325 9.18 -2.93 -20.63
N VAL A 326 8.82 -3.87 -21.50
CA VAL A 326 9.66 -5.04 -21.81
C VAL A 326 10.97 -4.65 -22.50
N GLU A 327 10.93 -3.62 -23.34
CA GLU A 327 12.06 -3.15 -24.13
C GLU A 327 12.98 -2.22 -23.34
N THR A 328 12.47 -1.56 -22.30
CA THR A 328 13.18 -0.49 -21.59
C THR A 328 13.52 -0.79 -20.14
N ILE A 329 13.07 -1.94 -19.63
CA ILE A 329 13.41 -2.45 -18.29
C ILE A 329 14.88 -2.78 -18.17
N GLU A 330 15.48 -2.35 -17.07
CA GLU A 330 16.85 -2.67 -16.69
C GLU A 330 16.81 -3.69 -15.54
N VAL A 331 17.19 -4.94 -15.83
CA VAL A 331 17.14 -6.03 -14.84
C VAL A 331 18.16 -5.84 -13.73
N GLU A 332 19.38 -5.42 -14.06
CA GLU A 332 20.48 -5.38 -13.09
C GLU A 332 20.27 -4.37 -11.95
N PRO A 333 19.79 -3.13 -12.18
CA PRO A 333 19.45 -2.23 -11.08
C PRO A 333 18.40 -2.81 -10.13
N TRP A 334 17.35 -3.45 -10.66
CA TRP A 334 16.34 -4.14 -9.85
C TRP A 334 16.93 -5.30 -9.05
N LEU A 335 17.77 -6.12 -9.67
CA LEU A 335 18.38 -7.27 -9.02
C LEU A 335 19.32 -6.85 -7.88
N ALA A 336 20.14 -5.83 -8.08
CA ALA A 336 21.02 -5.26 -7.06
C ALA A 336 20.20 -4.74 -5.86
N LEU A 337 19.16 -3.94 -6.14
CA LEU A 337 18.26 -3.39 -5.12
C LEU A 337 17.56 -4.50 -4.32
N CYS A 338 17.01 -5.51 -5.00
CA CYS A 338 16.40 -6.67 -4.35
C CYS A 338 17.40 -7.45 -3.48
N ARG A 339 18.66 -7.59 -3.92
CA ARG A 339 19.69 -8.29 -3.14
C ARG A 339 19.99 -7.56 -1.82
N GLU A 340 20.19 -6.25 -1.88
CA GLU A 340 20.43 -5.42 -0.69
C GLU A 340 19.21 -5.40 0.25
N ALA A 341 18.01 -5.24 -0.29
CA ALA A 341 16.77 -5.23 0.49
C ALA A 341 16.55 -6.56 1.22
N TYR A 342 16.81 -7.68 0.52
CA TYR A 342 16.71 -9.01 1.10
C TYR A 342 17.71 -9.22 2.25
N GLN A 343 18.95 -8.77 2.07
CA GLN A 343 19.98 -8.86 3.11
C GLN A 343 19.57 -8.05 4.36
N LEU A 344 19.12 -6.80 4.19
CA LEU A 344 18.64 -5.96 5.30
C LEU A 344 17.48 -6.62 6.06
N ALA A 345 16.49 -7.13 5.32
CA ALA A 345 15.35 -7.83 5.90
C ALA A 345 15.77 -9.10 6.66
N ALA A 346 16.68 -9.89 6.10
CA ALA A 346 17.15 -11.12 6.72
C ALA A 346 17.92 -10.85 8.02
N THR A 347 18.80 -9.84 8.04
CA THR A 347 19.51 -9.40 9.25
C THR A 347 18.51 -8.99 10.33
N ARG A 348 17.49 -8.19 9.99
CA ARG A 348 16.50 -7.74 10.97
C ARG A 348 15.67 -8.87 11.56
N ARG A 349 15.35 -9.91 10.76
CA ARG A 349 14.69 -11.13 11.27
C ARG A 349 15.56 -11.89 12.25
N ALA A 350 16.87 -11.98 11.98
CA ALA A 350 17.81 -12.67 12.86
C ALA A 350 17.99 -11.93 14.21
N GLU A 351 17.88 -10.60 14.23
CA GLU A 351 17.98 -9.77 15.44
C GLU A 351 16.70 -9.79 16.30
N SER A 352 15.54 -10.08 15.70
CA SER A 352 14.23 -10.08 16.38
C SER A 352 13.56 -11.48 16.43
N PRO A 353 14.21 -12.54 16.93
CA PRO A 353 13.65 -13.90 16.88
C PRO A 353 12.45 -14.13 17.83
N HIS A 354 12.08 -13.15 18.66
CA HIS A 354 11.08 -13.29 19.73
C HIS A 354 9.77 -12.53 19.50
N GLN A 355 9.48 -12.06 18.28
CA GLN A 355 8.19 -11.43 17.93
C GLN A 355 7.36 -12.24 16.91
N ALA A 356 7.76 -13.46 16.58
CA ALA A 356 7.05 -14.36 15.67
C ALA A 356 6.15 -15.36 16.42
#